data_AF-A0A520GTE9-F1
#
_entry.id   AF-A0A520GTE9-F1
#
_cell.length_a   1.000
_cell.length_b   1.000
_cell.length_c   1.000
_cell.angle_alpha   90.00
_cell.angle_beta   90.00
_cell.angle_gamma   90.00
#
_symmetry.space_group_name_H-M   'P 1'
#
loop_
_entity.id
_entity.type
_entity.pdbx_description
1 polymer ?
#
loop_
_entity_poly.entity_id
_entity_poly.type
_entity_poly.pdbx_seq_one_letter_code
_entity_poly.pdbx_strand_id
1 'polypeptide(L)'
;MNDDTEQFADALRDLLADHCMPHHVREIEAGGSPRALWDALEGSGFADALLPEDRGGAALALADAFALFELCGSFALPVPLAETMVARALLAAAGVAPPAGSIALARLQPQSGGGAVCERVACGRTADWVLAVKGEGGVLLPTGAATKS
;
A
#
# COMPACT_ATOMS: atom_id res chain seq x y z
N MET A 1 5.27 12.85 19.23
CA MET A 1 4.10 12.78 18.35
C MET A 1 3.37 14.09 18.54
N ASN A 2 3.08 14.81 17.46
CA ASN A 2 2.38 16.09 17.52
C ASN A 2 0.87 15.84 17.42
N ASP A 3 0.03 16.76 17.91
CA ASP A 3 -1.43 16.63 17.97
C ASP A 3 -2.07 16.30 16.60
N ASP A 4 -1.52 16.85 15.51
CA ASP A 4 -1.98 16.58 14.14
C ASP A 4 -1.78 15.11 13.73
N THR A 5 -0.66 14.50 14.15
CA THR A 5 -0.35 13.08 13.87
C THR A 5 -1.30 12.16 14.65
N GLU A 6 -1.64 12.53 15.89
CA GLU A 6 -2.61 11.77 16.69
C GLU A 6 -4.00 11.81 16.06
N GLN A 7 -4.46 12.98 15.63
CA GLN A 7 -5.75 13.12 14.95
C GLN A 7 -5.81 12.29 13.65
N PHE A 8 -4.72 12.27 12.88
CA PHE A 8 -4.65 11.49 11.64
C PHE A 8 -4.68 9.98 11.90
N ALA A 9 -4.00 9.53 12.95
CA ALA A 9 -4.02 8.13 13.38
C ALA A 9 -5.39 7.72 13.93
N ASP A 10 -6.06 8.58 14.68
CA ASP A 10 -7.41 8.34 15.19
C ASP A 10 -8.42 8.18 14.05
N ALA A 11 -8.37 9.06 13.05
CA ALA A 11 -9.21 8.95 11.86
C ALA A 11 -8.98 7.64 11.09
N LEU A 12 -7.72 7.19 10.94
CA LEU A 12 -7.45 5.89 10.33
C LEU A 12 -7.99 4.75 11.20
N ARG A 13 -7.82 4.83 12.52
CA ARG A 13 -8.31 3.81 13.44
C ARG A 13 -9.82 3.63 13.34
N ASP A 14 -10.58 4.72 13.30
CA ASP A 14 -12.04 4.69 13.16
C ASP A 14 -12.45 4.06 11.83
N LEU A 15 -11.81 4.47 10.73
CA LEU A 15 -12.06 3.88 9.40
C LEU A 15 -11.75 2.37 9.38
N LEU A 16 -10.64 1.94 9.99
CA LEU A 16 -10.29 0.52 10.08
C LEU A 16 -11.22 -0.26 11.01
N ALA A 17 -11.74 0.35 12.07
CA ALA A 17 -12.73 -0.26 12.94
C ALA A 17 -14.06 -0.52 12.21
N ASP A 18 -14.44 0.34 11.26
CA ASP A 18 -15.66 0.18 10.49
C ASP A 18 -15.49 -0.80 9.31
N HIS A 19 -14.33 -0.76 8.63
CA HIS A 19 -14.13 -1.47 7.37
C HIS A 19 -13.25 -2.72 7.45
N CYS A 20 -12.40 -2.87 8.47
CA CYS A 20 -11.43 -3.96 8.61
C CYS A 20 -11.73 -4.91 9.79
N MET A 21 -13.01 -5.25 9.96
CA MET A 21 -13.41 -6.22 10.98
C MET A 21 -12.86 -7.63 10.72
N PRO A 22 -12.64 -8.47 11.75
CA PRO A 22 -12.00 -9.78 11.58
C PRO A 22 -12.66 -10.73 10.59
N HIS A 23 -13.96 -10.57 10.31
CA HIS A 23 -14.65 -11.37 9.29
C HIS A 23 -14.29 -10.93 7.86
N HIS A 24 -14.22 -9.63 7.59
CA HIS A 24 -13.75 -9.10 6.30
C HIS A 24 -12.30 -9.55 6.00
N VAL A 25 -11.42 -9.52 7.00
CA VAL A 25 -10.03 -9.99 6.86
C VAL A 25 -10.01 -11.44 6.39
N ARG A 26 -10.72 -12.33 7.09
CA ARG A 26 -10.78 -13.76 6.74
C ARG A 26 -11.38 -14.00 5.36
N GLU A 27 -12.42 -13.26 5.01
CA GLU A 27 -13.06 -13.36 3.69
C GLU A 27 -12.08 -12.99 2.57
N ILE A 28 -11.34 -11.89 2.70
CA ILE A 28 -10.34 -11.46 1.73
C ILE A 28 -9.18 -12.47 1.67
N GLU A 29 -8.69 -12.95 2.80
CA GLU A 29 -7.62 -13.96 2.86
C GLU A 29 -8.02 -15.28 2.17
N ALA A 30 -9.30 -15.65 2.27
CA ALA A 30 -9.93 -16.78 1.59
C ALA A 30 -10.17 -16.56 0.08
N GLY A 31 -9.80 -15.39 -0.45
CA GLY A 31 -9.93 -15.06 -1.87
C GLY A 31 -11.14 -14.18 -2.20
N GLY A 32 -11.82 -13.63 -1.19
CA GLY A 32 -12.83 -12.59 -1.34
C GLY A 32 -12.25 -11.29 -1.92
N SER A 33 -13.14 -10.42 -2.40
CA SER A 33 -12.71 -9.16 -3.02
C SER A 33 -12.26 -8.14 -1.98
N PRO A 34 -11.07 -7.52 -2.13
CA PRO A 34 -10.62 -6.44 -1.25
C PRO A 34 -11.21 -5.06 -1.62
N ARG A 35 -12.01 -4.97 -2.69
CA ARG A 35 -12.38 -3.70 -3.34
C ARG A 35 -13.06 -2.72 -2.37
N ALA A 36 -14.08 -3.16 -1.64
CA ALA A 36 -14.82 -2.27 -0.74
C ALA A 36 -13.93 -1.65 0.36
N LEU A 37 -13.00 -2.44 0.91
CA LEU A 37 -12.02 -1.95 1.87
C LEU A 37 -11.04 -0.98 1.20
N TRP A 38 -10.51 -1.35 0.03
CA TRP A 38 -9.57 -0.50 -0.70
C TRP A 38 -10.19 0.85 -1.10
N ASP A 39 -11.40 0.85 -1.67
CA ASP A 39 -12.09 2.06 -2.10
C ASP A 39 -12.34 3.02 -0.93
N ALA A 40 -12.65 2.50 0.27
CA ALA A 40 -12.78 3.31 1.48
C ALA A 40 -11.43 3.95 1.89
N LEU A 41 -10.34 3.17 1.87
CA LEU A 41 -9.00 3.66 2.20
C LEU A 41 -8.49 4.68 1.17
N GLU A 42 -8.64 4.40 -0.12
CA GLU A 42 -8.22 5.30 -1.19
C GLU A 42 -9.08 6.58 -1.20
N GLY A 43 -10.39 6.46 -1.07
CA GLY A 43 -11.32 7.61 -1.02
C GLY A 43 -11.13 8.51 0.20
N SER A 44 -10.55 8.00 1.29
CA SER A 44 -10.22 8.80 2.48
C SER A 44 -8.94 9.64 2.33
N GLY A 45 -8.10 9.35 1.32
CA GLY A 45 -6.82 10.03 1.10
C GLY A 45 -5.63 9.43 1.87
N PHE A 46 -5.82 8.41 2.72
CA PHE A 46 -4.70 7.80 3.46
C PHE A 46 -3.62 7.21 2.57
N ALA A 47 -3.99 6.68 1.39
CA ALA A 47 -3.03 6.14 0.41
C ALA A 47 -2.04 7.20 -0.11
N ASP A 48 -2.43 8.49 -0.07
CA ASP A 48 -1.66 9.63 -0.56
C ASP A 48 -1.09 10.50 0.57
N ALA A 49 -1.16 10.06 1.82
CA ALA A 49 -0.77 10.86 2.98
C ALA A 49 0.69 11.38 2.92
N LEU A 50 1.60 10.58 2.35
CA LEU A 50 3.01 10.94 2.18
C LEU A 50 3.28 11.82 0.95
N LEU A 51 2.30 12.03 0.08
CA LEU A 51 2.46 12.90 -1.08
C LEU A 51 2.46 14.37 -0.64
N PRO A 52 3.23 15.23 -1.32
CA PRO A 52 3.09 16.68 -1.16
C PRO A 52 1.66 17.17 -1.46
N GLU A 53 1.25 18.26 -0.82
CA GLU A 53 -0.07 18.89 -1.02
C GLU A 53 -0.32 19.30 -2.47
N ASP A 54 0.71 19.80 -3.18
CA ASP A 54 0.63 20.18 -4.60
C ASP A 54 0.43 18.97 -5.55
N ARG A 55 0.49 17.76 -5.00
CA ARG A 55 0.18 16.49 -5.68
C ARG A 55 -1.00 15.76 -5.04
N GLY A 56 -1.82 16.48 -4.26
CA GLY A 56 -3.05 15.96 -3.67
C GLY A 56 -2.88 15.12 -2.41
N GLY A 57 -1.70 15.14 -1.78
CA GLY A 57 -1.46 14.47 -0.51
C GLY A 57 -1.59 15.37 0.72
N ALA A 58 -1.19 14.84 1.87
CA ALA A 58 -1.21 15.53 3.17
C ALA A 58 0.18 16.00 3.64
N ALA A 59 1.22 15.82 2.82
CA ALA A 59 2.61 16.13 3.14
C ALA A 59 3.09 15.56 4.49
N LEU A 60 2.54 14.41 4.91
CA LEU A 60 2.90 13.76 6.17
C LEU A 60 4.36 13.30 6.10
N ALA A 61 5.14 13.59 7.14
CA ALA A 61 6.50 13.09 7.21
C ALA A 61 6.50 11.57 7.38
N LEU A 62 7.50 10.89 6.79
CA LEU A 62 7.61 9.43 6.88
C LEU A 62 7.72 8.93 8.34
N ALA A 63 8.33 9.73 9.22
CA ALA A 63 8.43 9.41 10.65
C ALA A 63 7.05 9.42 11.33
N ASP A 64 6.18 10.35 10.96
CA ASP A 64 4.82 10.46 11.52
C ASP A 64 3.87 9.39 10.96
N ALA A 65 4.11 8.94 9.73
CA ALA A 65 3.36 7.82 9.13
C ALA A 65 3.57 6.47 9.84
N PHE A 66 4.57 6.34 10.70
CA PHE A 66 4.81 5.09 11.44
C PHE A 66 3.61 4.68 12.30
N ALA A 67 2.90 5.64 12.90
CA ALA A 67 1.68 5.37 13.66
C ALA A 67 0.58 4.74 12.81
N LEU A 68 0.47 5.16 11.54
CA LEU A 68 -0.47 4.60 10.58
C LEU A 68 -0.05 3.18 10.17
N PHE A 69 1.25 2.94 10.04
CA PHE A 69 1.79 1.60 9.74
C PHE A 69 1.53 0.62 10.89
N GLU A 70 1.68 1.06 12.13
CA GLU A 70 1.35 0.26 13.33
C GLU A 70 -0.14 -0.09 13.37
N LEU A 71 -1.02 0.84 12.97
CA LEU A 71 -2.45 0.56 12.84
C LEU A 71 -2.74 -0.47 11.75
N CYS A 72 -2.11 -0.36 10.58
CA CYS A 72 -2.23 -1.38 9.51
C CYS A 72 -1.87 -2.78 10.05
N GLY A 73 -0.79 -2.87 10.84
CA GLY A 73 -0.38 -4.13 11.47
C GLY A 73 -1.37 -4.62 12.53
N SER A 74 -1.84 -3.72 13.40
CA SER A 74 -2.74 -4.04 14.52
C SER A 74 -4.11 -4.55 14.06
N PHE A 75 -4.58 -4.08 12.90
CA PHE A 75 -5.82 -4.55 12.26
C PHE A 75 -5.62 -5.73 11.30
N ALA A 76 -4.38 -6.22 11.15
CA ALA A 76 -4.01 -7.27 10.19
C ALA A 76 -4.53 -6.96 8.77
N LEU A 77 -4.29 -5.72 8.31
CA LEU A 77 -4.89 -5.19 7.11
C LEU A 77 -4.59 -6.08 5.88
N PRO A 78 -5.62 -6.62 5.18
CA PRO A 78 -5.42 -7.57 4.09
C PRO A 78 -5.12 -6.88 2.74
N VAL A 79 -4.74 -5.60 2.77
CA VAL A 79 -4.41 -4.75 1.61
C VAL A 79 -3.16 -3.90 1.92
N PRO A 80 -2.34 -3.52 0.91
CA PRO A 80 -1.03 -2.96 1.13
C PRO A 80 -1.06 -1.43 1.35
N LEU A 81 -1.83 -0.91 2.33
CA LEU A 81 -1.96 0.55 2.51
C LEU A 81 -0.60 1.23 2.80
N ALA A 82 0.13 0.73 3.80
CA ALA A 82 1.43 1.29 4.20
C ALA A 82 2.45 1.25 3.04
N GLU A 83 2.50 0.12 2.33
CA GLU A 83 3.36 -0.04 1.15
C GLU A 83 2.94 0.91 0.02
N THR A 84 1.63 1.11 -0.17
CA THR A 84 1.11 2.03 -1.19
C THR A 84 1.53 3.46 -0.88
N MET A 85 1.41 3.91 0.37
CA MET A 85 1.85 5.26 0.78
C MET A 85 3.32 5.49 0.40
N VAL A 86 4.19 4.54 0.74
CA VAL A 86 5.62 4.62 0.43
C VAL A 86 5.86 4.55 -1.08
N ALA A 87 5.20 3.64 -1.79
CA ALA A 87 5.36 3.47 -3.22
C ALA A 87 4.94 4.73 -4.00
N ARG A 88 3.80 5.34 -3.64
CA ARG A 88 3.33 6.59 -4.26
C ARG A 88 4.29 7.74 -3.99
N ALA A 89 4.81 7.86 -2.76
CA ALA A 89 5.84 8.86 -2.43
C ALA A 89 7.13 8.68 -3.24
N LEU A 90 7.60 7.43 -3.42
CA LEU A 90 8.78 7.13 -4.24
C LEU A 90 8.55 7.46 -5.73
N LEU A 91 7.39 7.10 -6.28
CA LEU A 91 7.02 7.43 -7.65
C LEU A 91 6.97 8.95 -7.85
N ALA A 92 6.34 9.67 -6.93
CA ALA A 92 6.29 11.12 -6.95
C ALA A 92 7.70 11.74 -6.88
N ALA A 93 8.57 11.27 -5.99
CA ALA A 93 9.96 11.73 -5.91
C ALA A 93 10.74 11.49 -7.21
N ALA A 94 10.41 10.41 -7.94
CA ALA A 94 10.97 10.11 -9.26
C ALA A 94 10.30 10.87 -10.43
N GLY A 95 9.34 11.76 -10.16
CA GLY A 95 8.60 12.51 -11.18
C GLY A 95 7.57 11.66 -11.95
N VAL A 96 7.22 10.48 -11.43
CA VAL A 96 6.23 9.58 -12.01
C VAL A 96 4.90 9.75 -11.28
N ALA A 97 3.81 9.96 -12.02
CA ALA A 97 2.48 9.99 -11.43
C ALA A 97 2.11 8.57 -10.94
N PRO A 98 1.72 8.40 -9.67
CA PRO A 98 1.30 7.09 -9.17
C PRO A 98 0.00 6.65 -9.87
N PRO A 99 -0.15 5.34 -10.18
CA PRO A 99 -1.41 4.83 -10.69
C PRO A 99 -2.48 4.84 -9.58
N ALA A 100 -3.74 4.84 -9.99
CA ALA A 100 -4.84 4.49 -9.09
C ALA A 100 -4.72 3.03 -8.63
N GLY A 101 -5.30 2.74 -7.47
CA GLY A 101 -5.26 1.41 -6.88
C GLY A 101 -4.09 1.17 -5.94
N SER A 102 -4.04 -0.05 -5.44
CA SER A 102 -3.12 -0.49 -4.40
C SER A 102 -1.77 -0.92 -4.97
N ILE A 103 -0.68 -0.58 -4.27
CA ILE A 103 0.69 -0.88 -4.68
C ILE A 103 1.40 -1.62 -3.56
N ALA A 104 1.76 -2.89 -3.80
CA ALA A 104 2.66 -3.63 -2.94
C ALA A 104 4.13 -3.33 -3.31
N LEU A 105 5.02 -3.41 -2.33
CA LEU A 105 6.46 -3.31 -2.50
C LEU A 105 7.06 -4.72 -2.55
N ALA A 106 7.96 -4.94 -3.50
CA ALA A 106 8.68 -6.20 -3.59
C ALA A 106 10.13 -6.01 -4.00
N ARG A 107 10.96 -6.98 -3.66
CA ARG A 107 12.31 -7.09 -4.21
C ARG A 107 12.26 -7.95 -5.46
N LEU A 108 12.74 -7.40 -6.58
CA LEU A 108 12.88 -8.14 -7.83
C LEU A 108 14.14 -9.01 -7.79
N GLN A 109 13.97 -10.31 -7.99
CA GLN A 109 15.09 -11.26 -8.12
C GLN A 109 15.16 -11.80 -9.55
N PRO A 110 16.35 -11.82 -10.18
CA PRO A 110 16.51 -12.46 -11.48
C PRO A 110 16.32 -13.97 -11.35
N GLN A 111 15.62 -14.58 -12.30
CA GLN A 111 15.43 -16.04 -12.34
C GLN A 111 16.40 -16.69 -13.32
N SER A 112 17.00 -17.82 -12.92
CA SER A 112 17.81 -18.66 -13.80
C SER A 112 16.94 -19.17 -14.96
N GLY A 113 17.26 -18.77 -16.20
CA GLY A 113 16.47 -19.12 -17.39
C GLY A 113 15.76 -17.94 -18.07
N GLY A 114 15.91 -16.72 -17.54
CA GLY A 114 15.27 -15.52 -18.07
C GLY A 114 14.00 -15.17 -17.29
N GLY A 115 13.64 -13.89 -17.26
CA GLY A 115 12.55 -13.38 -16.43
C GLY A 115 12.99 -12.95 -15.03
N ALA A 116 12.02 -12.60 -14.20
CA ALA A 116 12.24 -12.15 -12.84
C ALA A 116 11.07 -12.55 -11.92
N VAL A 117 11.38 -12.77 -10.65
CA VAL A 117 10.43 -13.18 -9.63
C VAL A 117 10.43 -12.17 -8.50
N CYS A 118 9.24 -11.85 -8.00
CA CYS A 118 9.05 -11.17 -6.73
C CYS A 118 8.53 -12.20 -5.72
N GLU A 119 9.40 -12.69 -4.85
CA GLU A 119 8.99 -13.63 -3.81
C GLU A 119 8.35 -12.90 -2.63
N ARG A 120 7.34 -13.53 -2.02
CA ARG A 120 6.73 -13.08 -0.75
C ARG A 120 6.21 -11.63 -0.80
N VAL A 121 5.59 -11.25 -1.92
CA VAL A 121 4.89 -9.96 -2.03
C VAL A 121 3.76 -9.93 -1.01
N ALA A 122 3.94 -9.16 0.06
CA ALA A 122 2.88 -8.94 1.04
C ALA A 122 1.66 -8.37 0.29
N CYS A 123 0.49 -8.91 0.61
CA CYS A 123 -0.75 -8.56 -0.09
C CYS A 123 -0.70 -8.71 -1.63
N GLY A 124 0.23 -9.50 -2.20
CA GLY A 124 0.37 -9.62 -3.66
C GLY A 124 -0.86 -10.19 -4.39
N ARG A 125 -1.77 -10.85 -3.67
CA ARG A 125 -3.07 -11.32 -4.19
C ARG A 125 -4.13 -10.22 -4.24
N THR A 126 -3.99 -9.18 -3.43
CA THR A 126 -4.96 -8.10 -3.26
C THR A 126 -4.48 -6.77 -3.82
N ALA A 127 -3.18 -6.65 -4.11
CA ALA A 127 -2.58 -5.49 -4.75
C ALA A 127 -2.93 -5.39 -6.24
N ASP A 128 -3.12 -4.18 -6.77
CA ASP A 128 -3.29 -3.92 -8.21
C ASP A 128 -1.94 -3.81 -8.93
N TRP A 129 -0.93 -3.33 -8.20
CA TRP A 129 0.43 -3.10 -8.70
C TRP A 129 1.48 -3.65 -7.75
N VAL A 130 2.65 -3.96 -8.30
CA VAL A 130 3.87 -4.21 -7.55
C VAL A 130 4.93 -3.22 -8.01
N LEU A 131 5.43 -2.40 -7.08
CA LEU A 131 6.66 -1.65 -7.28
C LEU A 131 7.84 -2.55 -6.89
N ALA A 132 8.46 -3.16 -7.90
CA ALA A 132 9.53 -4.11 -7.73
C ALA A 132 10.89 -3.40 -7.79
N VAL A 133 11.60 -3.38 -6.66
CA VAL A 133 12.88 -2.69 -6.50
C VAL A 133 14.04 -3.60 -6.93
N LYS A 134 14.97 -3.06 -7.74
CA LYS A 134 16.19 -3.72 -8.22
C LYS A 134 17.37 -2.76 -8.16
N GLY A 135 18.32 -3.01 -7.26
CA GLY A 135 19.49 -2.13 -7.09
C GLY A 135 19.06 -0.72 -6.72
N GLU A 136 19.49 0.27 -7.50
CA GLU A 136 19.13 1.69 -7.32
C GLU A 136 17.84 2.11 -8.05
N GLY A 137 17.20 1.18 -8.78
CA GLY A 137 16.00 1.45 -9.56
C GLY A 137 14.81 0.58 -9.16
N GLY A 138 13.69 0.79 -9.82
CA GLY A 138 12.49 -0.03 -9.66
C GLY A 138 11.66 -0.06 -10.93
N VAL A 139 10.79 -1.06 -11.01
CA VAL A 139 9.80 -1.19 -12.08
C VAL A 139 8.43 -1.37 -11.46
N LEU A 140 7.45 -0.65 -11.99
CA LEU A 140 6.05 -0.77 -11.60
C LEU A 140 5.37 -1.77 -12.55
N LEU A 141 4.79 -2.83 -11.99
CA LEU A 141 4.21 -3.95 -12.75
C LEU A 141 2.76 -4.19 -12.29
N PRO A 142 1.79 -4.37 -13.21
CA PRO A 142 0.44 -4.74 -12.82
C PRO A 142 0.39 -6.19 -12.34
N THR A 143 -0.25 -6.46 -11.20
CA THR A 143 -0.41 -7.83 -10.67
C THR A 143 -1.23 -8.72 -11.61
N GLY A 144 -2.17 -8.15 -12.36
CA GLY A 144 -2.97 -8.87 -13.36
C GLY A 144 -2.17 -9.51 -14.50
N ALA A 145 -0.92 -9.06 -14.72
CA ALA A 145 0.00 -9.66 -15.70
C ALA A 145 0.94 -10.71 -15.09
N ALA A 146 0.88 -10.95 -13.77
CA ALA A 146 1.77 -11.88 -13.09
C ALA A 146 1.28 -13.33 -13.22
N THR A 147 2.23 -14.25 -13.42
CA THR A 147 1.98 -15.69 -13.35
C THR A 147 2.26 -16.17 -11.93
N LYS A 148 1.35 -16.97 -11.34
CA LYS A 148 1.60 -17.63 -10.06
C LYS A 148 2.64 -18.73 -10.29
N SER A 149 3.70 -18.73 -9.48
CA SER A 149 4.68 -19.83 -9.38
C SER A 149 4.11 -20.99 -8.58
#